data_AF-A0A8B4G2H6-F1
#
_entry.id   AF-A0A8B4G2H6-F1
#
_cell.length_a   1.000
_cell.length_b   1.000
_cell.length_c   1.000
_cell.angle_alpha   90.00
_cell.angle_beta   90.00
_cell.angle_gamma   90.00
#
_symmetry.space_group_name_H-M   'P 1'
#
loop_
_entity.id
_entity.type
_entity.pdbx_description
1 polymer ?
#
loop_
_entity_poly.entity_id
_entity_poly.type
_entity_poly.pdbx_seq_one_letter_code
_entity_poly.pdbx_strand_id
1 'polypeptide(L)'
;MPKLSLPQWHTPEQVRDILLELPETKRNRALYELVWQFDHDNPQGVPESEAQLATLRLLWHDPRIQGLENIKLWLKEVLYSDEGNGSWLALQPEIETLIDALHPETCGEYGEHGGMRHSATTLEPFVARMIARNTENARYTAFCCLYWSETLCRHRLDFDEWLKNEIRQLHEK
;
A
#
# COMPACT_ATOMS: atom_id res chain seq x y z
N MET A 1 -22.72 9.94 -7.15
CA MET A 1 -21.66 10.91 -7.49
C MET A 1 -21.33 10.76 -8.98
N PRO A 2 -21.09 11.85 -9.72
CA PRO A 2 -20.82 11.76 -11.16
C PRO A 2 -19.44 11.15 -11.44
N LYS A 3 -19.37 10.24 -12.42
CA LYS A 3 -18.13 9.65 -12.95
C LYS A 3 -17.22 10.75 -13.50
N LEU A 4 -15.92 10.67 -13.26
CA LEU A 4 -14.97 11.58 -13.89
C LEU A 4 -14.74 11.10 -15.33
N SER A 5 -14.78 12.01 -16.30
CA SER A 5 -14.46 11.67 -17.70
C SER A 5 -12.95 11.60 -17.87
N LEU A 6 -12.31 10.59 -17.26
CA LEU A 6 -10.87 10.40 -17.29
C LEU A 6 -10.45 9.62 -18.54
N PRO A 7 -9.31 9.95 -19.16
CA PRO A 7 -8.77 9.19 -20.29
C PRO A 7 -8.20 7.86 -19.80
N GLN A 8 -7.99 6.93 -20.75
CA GLN A 8 -7.13 5.78 -20.51
C GLN A 8 -5.67 6.21 -20.39
N TRP A 9 -4.84 5.35 -19.80
CA TRP A 9 -3.41 5.57 -19.62
C TRP A 9 -2.61 4.32 -19.97
N HIS A 10 -1.38 4.51 -20.41
CA HIS A 10 -0.42 3.44 -20.66
C HIS A 10 0.99 3.76 -20.17
N THR A 11 1.26 5.00 -19.74
CA THR A 11 2.50 5.34 -19.04
C THR A 11 2.23 5.83 -17.61
N PRO A 12 3.15 5.57 -16.66
CA PRO A 12 3.07 6.10 -15.30
C PRO A 12 2.90 7.63 -15.25
N GLU A 13 3.63 8.36 -16.10
CA GLU A 13 3.62 9.82 -16.13
C GLU A 13 2.24 10.37 -16.48
N GLN A 14 1.51 9.72 -17.40
CA GLN A 14 0.15 10.12 -17.75
C GLN A 14 -0.76 10.12 -16.53
N VAL A 15 -0.69 9.09 -15.68
CA VAL A 15 -1.52 9.00 -14.47
C VAL A 15 -1.24 10.17 -13.54
N ARG A 16 0.04 10.46 -13.26
CA ARG A 16 0.43 11.60 -12.42
C ARG A 16 -0.04 12.91 -13.03
N ASP A 17 0.19 13.12 -14.32
CA ASP A 17 -0.13 14.38 -14.98
C ASP A 17 -1.66 14.62 -15.00
N ILE A 18 -2.47 13.59 -15.29
CA ILE A 18 -3.94 13.64 -15.16
C ILE A 18 -4.35 14.05 -13.73
N LEU A 19 -3.73 13.47 -12.70
CA LEU A 19 -4.06 13.80 -11.30
C LEU A 19 -3.70 15.25 -10.94
N LEU A 20 -2.58 15.75 -11.45
CA LEU A 20 -2.11 17.10 -11.12
C LEU A 20 -2.90 18.20 -11.83
N GLU A 21 -3.45 17.93 -13.01
CA GLU A 21 -4.37 18.84 -13.71
C GLU A 21 -5.73 18.97 -13.03
N LEU A 22 -6.11 17.99 -12.21
CA LEU A 22 -7.38 18.03 -11.46
C LEU A 22 -7.28 18.89 -10.19
N PRO A 23 -8.39 19.52 -9.78
CA PRO A 23 -8.52 20.07 -8.43
C PRO A 23 -8.21 19.01 -7.38
N GLU A 24 -7.54 19.41 -6.30
CA GLU A 24 -7.12 18.50 -5.22
C GLU A 24 -8.27 17.63 -4.68
N THR A 25 -9.46 18.22 -4.53
CA THR A 25 -10.68 17.55 -4.07
C THR A 25 -11.17 16.41 -4.98
N LYS A 26 -10.67 16.33 -6.22
CA LYS A 26 -11.02 15.27 -7.18
C LYS A 26 -9.94 14.20 -7.31
N ARG A 27 -8.71 14.45 -6.83
CA ARG A 27 -7.55 13.55 -7.05
C ARG A 27 -7.76 12.17 -6.44
N ASN A 28 -8.26 12.10 -5.19
CA ASN A 28 -8.52 10.82 -4.55
C ASN A 28 -9.54 9.98 -5.34
N ARG A 29 -10.61 10.62 -5.85
CA ARG A 29 -11.60 9.93 -6.68
C ARG A 29 -11.03 9.51 -8.03
N ALA A 30 -10.20 10.34 -8.64
CA ALA A 30 -9.55 9.99 -9.90
C ALA A 30 -8.61 8.80 -9.75
N LEU A 31 -7.85 8.69 -8.65
CA LEU A 31 -7.04 7.50 -8.36
C LEU A 31 -7.85 6.21 -8.34
N TYR A 32 -9.03 6.23 -7.73
CA TYR A 32 -9.95 5.07 -7.70
C TYR A 32 -10.41 4.67 -9.11
N GLU A 33 -10.69 5.64 -9.98
CA GLU A 33 -11.19 5.36 -11.33
C GLU A 33 -10.06 4.97 -12.29
N LEU A 34 -8.88 5.60 -12.17
CA LEU A 34 -7.76 5.39 -13.08
C LEU A 34 -7.15 4.00 -12.98
N VAL A 35 -7.16 3.35 -11.81
CA VAL A 35 -6.56 2.01 -11.67
C VAL A 35 -7.11 0.99 -12.68
N TRP A 36 -8.36 1.17 -13.13
CA TRP A 36 -9.04 0.31 -14.10
C TRP A 36 -9.02 0.84 -15.55
N GLN A 37 -8.28 1.90 -15.84
CA GLN A 37 -8.27 2.59 -17.13
C GLN A 37 -6.97 2.37 -17.91
N PHE A 38 -6.25 1.28 -17.62
CA PHE A 38 -5.09 0.91 -18.41
C PHE A 38 -5.49 0.64 -19.86
N ASP A 39 -4.71 1.14 -20.80
CA ASP A 39 -4.91 0.98 -22.24
C ASP A 39 -4.22 -0.31 -22.72
N HIS A 40 -4.97 -1.42 -22.71
CA HIS A 40 -4.52 -2.72 -23.18
C HIS A 40 -4.26 -2.78 -24.69
N ASP A 41 -4.76 -1.81 -25.47
CA ASP A 41 -4.59 -1.75 -26.91
C ASP A 41 -3.32 -0.97 -27.31
N ASN A 42 -2.55 -0.45 -26.34
CA ASN A 42 -1.34 0.32 -26.61
C ASN A 42 -0.26 -0.53 -27.31
N PRO A 43 0.23 -0.13 -28.50
CA PRO A 43 1.19 -0.91 -29.28
C PRO A 43 2.58 -1.06 -28.65
N GLN A 44 2.90 -0.33 -27.57
CA GLN A 44 4.21 -0.39 -26.90
C GLN A 44 4.39 -1.65 -26.03
N GLY A 45 3.31 -2.38 -25.72
CA GLY A 45 3.38 -3.75 -25.18
C GLY A 45 3.93 -3.90 -23.75
N VAL A 46 3.93 -2.84 -22.93
CA VAL A 46 4.30 -2.95 -21.51
C VAL A 46 3.21 -3.73 -20.75
N PRO A 47 3.56 -4.78 -19.98
CA PRO A 47 2.60 -5.49 -19.14
C PRO A 47 1.93 -4.55 -18.14
N GLU A 48 0.63 -4.71 -17.94
CA GLU A 48 -0.14 -3.89 -16.99
C GLU A 48 0.47 -3.90 -15.59
N SER A 49 0.92 -5.06 -15.09
CA SER A 49 1.56 -5.19 -13.78
C SER A 49 2.84 -4.37 -13.64
N GLU A 50 3.68 -4.30 -14.69
CA GLU A 50 4.87 -3.47 -14.72
C GLU A 50 4.52 -1.99 -14.72
N ALA A 51 3.51 -1.61 -15.52
CA ALA A 51 3.02 -0.24 -15.59
C ALA A 51 2.39 0.22 -14.27
N GLN A 52 1.61 -0.65 -13.61
CA GLN A 52 1.02 -0.39 -12.30
C GLN A 52 2.09 -0.22 -11.20
N LEU A 53 3.13 -1.07 -11.17
CA LEU A 53 4.23 -0.93 -10.22
C LEU A 53 5.01 0.38 -10.43
N ALA A 54 5.33 0.71 -11.67
CA ALA A 54 6.00 1.96 -12.00
C ALA A 54 5.13 3.18 -11.65
N THR A 55 3.82 3.10 -11.89
CA THR A 55 2.86 4.13 -11.50
C THR A 55 2.80 4.29 -9.98
N LEU A 56 2.66 3.20 -9.22
CA LEU A 56 2.63 3.24 -7.76
C LEU A 56 3.86 3.96 -7.19
N ARG A 57 5.05 3.59 -7.66
CA ARG A 57 6.31 4.26 -7.24
C ARG A 57 6.30 5.74 -7.59
N LEU A 58 5.83 6.11 -8.77
CA LEU A 58 5.71 7.52 -9.16
C LEU A 58 4.75 8.30 -8.25
N LEU A 59 3.61 7.71 -7.90
CA LEU A 59 2.59 8.33 -7.02
C LEU A 59 3.11 8.47 -5.58
N TRP A 60 3.83 7.47 -5.07
CA TRP A 60 4.46 7.50 -3.75
C TRP A 60 5.54 8.57 -3.60
N HIS A 61 6.25 8.89 -4.69
CA HIS A 61 7.30 9.90 -4.66
C HIS A 61 6.81 11.31 -5.03
N ASP A 62 5.49 11.52 -5.16
CA ASP A 62 4.90 12.86 -5.31
C ASP A 62 4.21 13.29 -3.99
N PRO A 63 4.76 14.28 -3.26
CA PRO A 63 4.19 14.74 -1.99
C PRO A 63 2.75 15.26 -2.06
N ARG A 64 2.27 15.62 -3.26
CA ARG A 64 0.91 16.10 -3.48
C ARG A 64 -0.10 14.96 -3.63
N ILE A 65 0.38 13.72 -3.73
CA ILE A 65 -0.41 12.53 -4.06
C ILE A 65 -0.21 11.44 -2.99
N GLN A 66 1.00 11.25 -2.46
CA GLN A 66 1.37 10.13 -1.58
C GLN A 66 0.45 9.88 -0.36
N GLY A 67 -0.23 10.93 0.14
CA GLY A 67 -1.17 10.84 1.26
C GLY A 67 -2.63 10.55 0.87
N LEU A 68 -2.93 10.30 -0.41
CA LEU A 68 -4.29 10.04 -0.88
C LEU A 68 -4.70 8.58 -0.59
N GLU A 69 -5.87 8.40 0.00
CA GLU A 69 -6.41 7.09 0.42
C GLU A 69 -6.38 6.02 -0.69
N ASN A 70 -6.82 6.37 -1.91
CA ASN A 70 -6.98 5.39 -2.98
C ASN A 70 -5.66 4.92 -3.60
N ILE A 71 -4.50 5.41 -3.14
CA ILE A 71 -3.21 4.75 -3.41
C ILE A 71 -3.24 3.28 -2.95
N LYS A 72 -4.01 2.95 -1.90
CA LYS A 72 -4.17 1.56 -1.43
C LYS A 72 -4.61 0.60 -2.54
N LEU A 73 -5.42 1.05 -3.50
CA LEU A 73 -5.89 0.22 -4.61
C LEU A 73 -4.78 -0.06 -5.62
N TRP A 74 -3.93 0.92 -5.89
CA TRP A 74 -2.76 0.75 -6.74
C TRP A 74 -1.76 -0.21 -6.11
N LEU A 75 -1.53 -0.07 -4.79
CA LEU A 75 -0.72 -1.02 -4.03
C LEU A 75 -1.32 -2.43 -4.10
N LYS A 76 -2.64 -2.55 -3.93
CA LYS A 76 -3.34 -3.83 -3.99
C LYS A 76 -3.16 -4.52 -5.33
N GLU A 77 -3.36 -3.84 -6.45
CA GLU A 77 -3.14 -4.45 -7.76
C GLU A 77 -1.69 -4.97 -7.91
N VAL A 78 -0.70 -4.14 -7.54
CA VAL A 78 0.72 -4.53 -7.60
C VAL A 78 1.01 -5.76 -6.73
N LEU A 79 0.48 -5.81 -5.51
CA LEU A 79 0.73 -6.92 -4.59
C LEU A 79 0.01 -8.21 -5.00
N TYR A 80 -1.22 -8.12 -5.51
CA TYR A 80 -2.04 -9.29 -5.81
C TYR A 80 -1.85 -9.82 -7.23
N SER A 81 -1.32 -9.02 -8.16
CA SER A 81 -0.93 -9.47 -9.50
C SER A 81 0.43 -10.18 -9.53
N ASP A 82 1.20 -10.16 -8.45
CA ASP A 82 2.48 -10.86 -8.35
C ASP A 82 2.32 -12.28 -7.79
N GLU A 83 2.35 -13.27 -8.69
CA GLU A 83 2.26 -14.69 -8.34
C GLU A 83 3.37 -15.15 -7.38
N GLY A 84 4.54 -14.51 -7.41
CA GLY A 84 5.68 -14.82 -6.55
C GLY A 84 5.64 -14.14 -5.18
N ASN A 85 4.71 -13.18 -4.97
CA ASN A 85 4.67 -12.28 -3.81
C ASN A 85 6.02 -11.58 -3.54
N GLY A 86 6.87 -11.40 -4.55
CA GLY A 86 8.15 -10.70 -4.44
C GLY A 86 8.00 -9.19 -4.27
N SER A 87 6.88 -8.64 -4.74
CA SER A 87 6.56 -7.21 -4.76
C SER A 87 6.44 -6.64 -3.36
N TRP A 88 5.93 -7.41 -2.40
CA TRP A 88 5.90 -6.99 -1.00
C TRP A 88 7.31 -6.69 -0.48
N LEU A 89 8.27 -7.58 -0.74
CA LEU A 89 9.68 -7.37 -0.37
C LEU A 89 10.32 -6.24 -1.17
N ALA A 90 10.03 -6.16 -2.47
CA ALA A 90 10.61 -5.15 -3.35
C ALA A 90 10.18 -3.72 -3.02
N LEU A 91 8.99 -3.53 -2.44
CA LEU A 91 8.44 -2.24 -2.02
C LEU A 91 8.73 -1.89 -0.56
N GLN A 92 9.32 -2.81 0.21
CA GLN A 92 9.59 -2.60 1.63
C GLN A 92 10.45 -1.35 1.92
N PRO A 93 11.54 -1.06 1.19
CA PRO A 93 12.34 0.13 1.44
C PRO A 93 11.55 1.44 1.26
N GLU A 94 10.70 1.51 0.22
CA GLU A 94 9.84 2.65 -0.04
C GLU A 94 8.78 2.82 1.05
N ILE A 95 8.11 1.72 1.45
CA ILE A 95 7.14 1.74 2.56
C ILE A 95 7.81 2.22 3.84
N GLU A 96 8.97 1.68 4.20
CA GLU A 96 9.69 2.11 5.41
C GLU A 96 10.08 3.57 5.33
N THR A 97 10.49 4.07 4.16
CA THR A 97 10.87 5.48 4.01
C THR A 97 9.66 6.40 4.14
N LEU A 98 8.52 6.02 3.54
CA LEU A 98 7.36 6.89 3.34
C LEU A 98 6.24 6.66 4.36
N ILE A 99 6.36 5.70 5.28
CA ILE A 99 5.28 5.24 6.16
C ILE A 99 4.51 6.37 6.86
N ASP A 100 5.19 7.46 7.26
CA ASP A 100 4.57 8.58 7.98
C ASP A 100 3.89 9.61 7.05
N ALA A 101 4.15 9.53 5.75
CA ALA A 101 3.56 10.39 4.73
C ALA A 101 2.43 9.70 3.94
N LEU A 102 2.38 8.37 3.99
CA LEU A 102 1.34 7.57 3.35
C LEU A 102 0.01 7.65 4.13
N HIS A 103 -1.09 7.39 3.42
CA HIS A 103 -2.38 7.26 4.05
C HIS A 103 -2.44 5.99 4.92
N PRO A 104 -3.09 6.00 6.12
CA PRO A 104 -3.17 4.83 7.00
C PRO A 104 -3.69 3.57 6.29
N GLU A 105 -4.68 3.70 5.42
CA GLU A 105 -5.21 2.58 4.65
C GLU A 105 -4.20 1.95 3.68
N THR A 106 -3.27 2.72 3.12
CA THR A 106 -2.17 2.18 2.29
C THR A 106 -1.20 1.39 3.16
N CYS A 107 -0.87 1.92 4.34
CA CYS A 107 -0.05 1.28 5.36
C CYS A 107 -0.70 -0.03 5.88
N GLY A 108 -2.03 -0.03 6.02
CA GLY A 108 -2.83 -1.20 6.40
C GLY A 108 -2.81 -2.28 5.32
N GLU A 109 -3.14 -1.95 4.07
CA GLU A 109 -3.13 -2.90 2.94
C GLU A 109 -1.76 -3.60 2.79
N TYR A 110 -0.66 -2.84 2.89
CA TYR A 110 0.69 -3.42 2.86
C TYR A 110 0.91 -4.41 4.02
N GLY A 111 0.47 -4.03 5.23
CA GLY A 111 0.60 -4.85 6.43
C GLY A 111 -0.23 -6.14 6.36
N GLU A 112 -1.48 -6.05 5.94
CA GLU A 112 -2.40 -7.18 5.79
C GLU A 112 -1.87 -8.18 4.76
N HIS A 113 -1.48 -7.70 3.58
CA HIS A 113 -0.89 -8.56 2.55
C HIS A 113 0.35 -9.28 3.09
N GLY A 114 1.23 -8.55 3.79
CA GLY A 114 2.38 -9.11 4.49
C GLY A 114 1.98 -10.28 5.40
N GLY A 115 1.10 -10.01 6.37
CA GLY A 115 0.65 -10.97 7.36
C GLY A 115 -0.02 -12.22 6.76
N MET A 116 -0.81 -12.05 5.70
CA MET A 116 -1.51 -13.12 5.02
C MET A 116 -0.60 -14.01 4.15
N ARG A 117 0.41 -13.42 3.50
CA ARG A 117 1.15 -14.06 2.39
C ARG A 117 2.57 -14.50 2.74
N HIS A 118 3.18 -13.93 3.77
CA HIS A 118 4.58 -14.19 4.11
C HIS A 118 4.76 -15.02 5.39
N SER A 119 5.87 -15.74 5.44
CA SER A 119 6.25 -16.54 6.61
C SER A 119 6.64 -15.64 7.79
N ALA A 120 6.59 -16.21 9.00
CA ALA A 120 7.05 -15.53 10.21
C ALA A 120 8.51 -15.05 10.09
N THR A 121 9.40 -15.88 9.53
CA THR A 121 10.83 -15.54 9.32
C THR A 121 11.00 -14.30 8.43
N THR A 122 10.19 -14.17 7.39
CA THR A 122 10.26 -13.03 6.47
C THR A 122 9.67 -11.77 7.10
N LEU A 123 8.57 -11.90 7.84
CA LEU A 123 7.85 -10.77 8.43
C LEU A 123 8.53 -10.19 9.68
N GLU A 124 9.14 -11.04 10.50
CA GLU A 124 9.63 -10.66 11.82
C GLU A 124 10.54 -9.42 11.82
N PRO A 125 11.57 -9.29 10.93
CA PRO A 125 12.43 -8.12 10.93
C PRO A 125 11.67 -6.82 10.60
N PHE A 126 10.69 -6.89 9.70
CA PHE A 126 9.88 -5.74 9.31
C PHE A 126 8.97 -5.29 10.45
N VAL A 127 8.23 -6.22 11.05
CA VAL A 127 7.35 -5.93 12.20
C VAL A 127 8.14 -5.34 13.36
N ALA A 128 9.32 -5.90 13.66
CA ALA A 128 10.21 -5.36 14.70
C ALA A 128 10.57 -3.89 14.45
N ARG A 129 10.92 -3.54 13.20
CA ARG A 129 11.22 -2.14 12.81
C ARG A 129 10.00 -1.24 12.93
N MET A 130 8.81 -1.70 12.54
CA MET A 130 7.57 -0.92 12.62
C MET A 130 7.17 -0.65 14.08
N ILE A 131 7.23 -1.67 14.95
CA ILE A 131 7.00 -1.50 16.40
C ILE A 131 8.02 -0.53 17.00
N ALA A 132 9.30 -0.68 16.68
CA ALA A 132 10.35 0.19 17.19
C ALA A 132 10.20 1.65 16.72
N ARG A 133 9.72 1.88 15.49
CA ARG A 133 9.46 3.22 14.94
C ARG A 133 8.35 3.94 15.70
N ASN A 134 7.32 3.21 16.13
CA ASN A 134 6.29 3.68 17.06
C ASN A 134 5.53 4.96 16.63
N THR A 135 5.42 5.22 15.32
CA THR A 135 4.49 6.23 14.77
C THR A 135 3.11 5.61 14.57
N GLU A 136 2.07 6.43 14.39
CA GLU A 136 0.70 5.94 14.20
C GLU A 136 0.60 4.96 13.03
N ASN A 137 1.11 5.34 11.86
CA ASN A 137 1.10 4.49 10.68
C ASN A 137 1.97 3.24 10.85
N ALA A 138 3.15 3.35 11.46
CA ALA A 138 4.01 2.18 11.69
C ALA A 138 3.36 1.18 12.65
N ARG A 139 2.75 1.66 13.74
CA ARG A 139 1.97 0.81 14.66
C ARG A 139 0.80 0.16 13.93
N TYR A 140 0.05 0.92 13.14
CA TYR A 140 -1.08 0.37 12.38
C TYR A 140 -0.64 -0.71 11.37
N THR A 141 0.47 -0.49 10.64
CA THR A 141 1.03 -1.52 9.75
C THR A 141 1.50 -2.76 10.50
N ALA A 142 2.19 -2.60 11.62
CA ALA A 142 2.60 -3.73 12.46
C ALA A 142 1.40 -4.52 12.99
N PHE A 143 0.36 -3.81 13.42
CA PHE A 143 -0.91 -4.39 13.83
C PHE A 143 -1.52 -5.23 12.70
N CYS A 144 -1.65 -4.67 11.50
CA CYS A 144 -2.20 -5.38 10.33
C CYS A 144 -1.37 -6.62 9.98
N CYS A 145 -0.04 -6.56 10.03
CA CYS A 145 0.81 -7.74 9.85
C CYS A 145 0.54 -8.83 10.88
N LEU A 146 0.56 -8.47 12.17
CA LEU A 146 0.44 -9.42 13.27
C LEU A 146 -0.96 -10.01 13.38
N TYR A 147 -1.99 -9.23 13.10
CA TYR A 147 -3.39 -9.69 13.10
C TYR A 147 -3.60 -10.86 12.13
N TRP A 148 -2.94 -10.83 10.97
CA TRP A 148 -3.03 -11.88 9.96
C TRP A 148 -1.95 -12.98 10.08
N SER A 149 -0.94 -12.81 10.95
CA SER A 149 0.19 -13.74 11.10
C SER A 149 0.19 -14.45 12.45
N GLU A 150 -0.72 -15.41 12.63
CA GLU A 150 -0.81 -16.21 13.86
C GLU A 150 0.52 -16.94 14.16
N THR A 151 1.17 -17.46 13.12
CA THR A 151 2.47 -18.14 13.25
C THR A 151 3.52 -17.23 13.86
N LEU A 152 3.60 -15.96 13.46
CA LEU A 152 4.57 -15.03 14.01
C LEU A 152 4.28 -14.75 15.49
N CYS A 153 3.02 -14.47 15.85
CA CYS A 153 2.60 -14.25 17.24
C CYS A 153 2.91 -15.45 18.15
N ARG A 154 2.76 -16.69 17.66
CA ARG A 154 3.12 -17.89 18.44
C ARG A 154 4.63 -18.03 18.69
N HIS A 155 5.48 -17.59 17.76
CA HIS A 155 6.95 -17.65 17.91
C HIS A 155 7.50 -16.46 18.71
N ARG A 156 6.84 -15.30 18.63
CA ARG A 156 7.22 -14.04 19.28
C ARG A 156 6.12 -13.60 20.23
N LEU A 157 6.15 -14.17 21.45
CA LEU A 157 5.16 -13.87 22.49
C LEU A 157 5.11 -12.39 22.86
N ASP A 158 6.24 -11.68 22.73
CA ASP A 158 6.30 -10.23 22.90
C ASP A 158 5.47 -9.47 21.85
N PHE A 159 5.42 -9.96 20.60
CA PHE A 159 4.57 -9.41 19.56
C PHE A 159 3.09 -9.74 19.76
N ASP A 160 2.78 -10.94 20.25
CA ASP A 160 1.41 -11.34 20.62
C ASP A 160 0.87 -10.48 21.77
N GLU A 161 1.67 -10.27 22.82
CA GLU A 161 1.31 -9.37 23.93
C GLU A 161 1.12 -7.93 23.46
N TRP A 162 2.01 -7.45 22.59
CA TRP A 162 1.89 -6.13 21.96
C TRP A 162 0.57 -6.01 21.18
N LEU A 163 0.25 -6.98 20.32
CA LEU A 163 -1.00 -6.99 19.54
C LEU A 163 -2.24 -6.98 20.45
N LYS A 164 -2.25 -7.82 21.49
CA LYS A 164 -3.36 -7.87 22.47
C LYS A 164 -3.57 -6.52 23.16
N ASN A 165 -2.49 -5.80 23.45
CA ASN A 165 -2.58 -4.46 24.04
C ASN A 165 -3.12 -3.43 23.04
N GLU A 166 -2.70 -3.46 21.77
CA GLU A 166 -3.28 -2.61 20.72
C GLU A 166 -4.78 -2.86 20.54
N ILE A 167 -5.21 -4.13 20.47
CA ILE A 167 -6.65 -4.49 20.38
C ILE A 167 -7.43 -3.93 21.58
N ARG A 168 -6.89 -4.03 22.80
CA ARG A 168 -7.54 -3.50 24.01
C ARG A 168 -7.73 -1.99 23.91
N GLN A 169 -6.71 -1.26 23.47
CA GLN A 169 -6.77 0.20 23.33
C GLN A 169 -7.80 0.66 22.28
N LEU A 170 -8.09 -0.15 21.26
CA LEU A 170 -9.14 0.14 20.28
C LEU A 170 -10.55 0.02 20.87
N HIS A 171 -10.78 -0.92 21.80
CA HIS A 171 -12.09 -1.10 22.44
C HIS A 171 -12.34 -0.15 23.62
N GLU A 172 -11.30 0.49 24.14
CA GLU A 172 -11.40 1.47 25.23
C GLU A 172 -11.63 2.92 24.73
N LYS A 173 -11.59 3.14 23.41
CA LYS A 173 -11.91 4.43 22.75
C LYS A 173 -13.37 4.51 22.33
#